data_AF-A0A0H4PGQ7-F1
#
_entry.id   AF-A0A0H4PGQ7-F1
#
_cell.length_a   1.000
_cell.length_b   1.000
_cell.length_c   1.000
_cell.angle_alpha   90.00
_cell.angle_beta   90.00
_cell.angle_gamma   90.00
#
_symmetry.space_group_name_H-M   'P 1'
#
loop_
_entity.id
_entity.type
_entity.pdbx_description
1 polymer ?
#
loop_
_entity_poly.entity_id
_entity_poly.type
_entity_poly.pdbx_seq_one_letter_code
_entity_poly.pdbx_strand_id
1 'polypeptide(L)'
;MPIGEAEKLIQELAWRDYWQQVWLAKGEAIHTDLKQEQWPVSNNQIPKAIVEASTGIEVVDAGIRELYDTGYMHNHMRMYVAAICCNLAHSHWLTPARWMYAHLLDGDIASNQLSWQWVAGTFSNKKYYANQENINRFFYSRQRDTFLDVPYEYFGQMETPEVLKENRALKVAFNLPQPSKPVTIQNKNTLIYNYYNLDPDWHREEDFQRILLLEPSLFEKFPVHQKCIDFAMGLADNIPDIQLFVGEFDALLTQISPEKIIYKEHPLNGHYQGIQEPREWLSNVIGYYPSFFSFWKKCKKELLK
;
A
#
# COMPACT_ATOMS: atom_id res chain seq x y z
N MET A 1 -21.09 -10.89 -17.34
CA MET A 1 -19.83 -11.59 -17.65
C MET A 1 -19.86 -12.93 -16.93
N PRO A 2 -19.75 -14.07 -17.62
CA PRO A 2 -19.63 -15.37 -16.97
C PRO A 2 -18.46 -15.36 -15.99
N ILE A 3 -18.63 -15.99 -14.82
CA ILE A 3 -17.64 -16.02 -13.74
C ILE A 3 -16.26 -16.54 -14.21
N GLY A 4 -16.21 -17.41 -15.22
CA GLY A 4 -14.95 -17.89 -15.83
C GLY A 4 -14.18 -16.83 -16.63
N GLU A 5 -14.85 -15.85 -17.24
CA GLU A 5 -14.20 -14.72 -17.91
C GLU A 5 -13.71 -13.68 -16.90
N ALA A 6 -14.37 -13.59 -15.74
CA ALA A 6 -13.99 -12.72 -14.64
C ALA A 6 -12.92 -13.32 -13.71
N GLU A 7 -12.56 -14.61 -13.87
CA GLU A 7 -11.67 -15.32 -12.93
C GLU A 7 -10.36 -14.56 -12.71
N LYS A 8 -9.76 -14.03 -13.77
CA LYS A 8 -8.50 -13.29 -13.67
C LYS A 8 -8.68 -12.03 -12.82
N LEU A 9 -9.75 -11.26 -13.03
CA LEU A 9 -10.05 -10.09 -12.22
C LEU A 9 -10.27 -10.46 -10.75
N ILE A 10 -11.04 -11.52 -10.47
CA ILE A 10 -11.29 -12.02 -9.11
C ILE A 10 -9.98 -12.48 -8.46
N GLN A 11 -9.08 -13.11 -9.22
CA GLN A 11 -7.76 -13.49 -8.74
C GLN A 11 -6.90 -12.28 -8.38
N GLU A 12 -6.93 -11.20 -9.18
CA GLU A 12 -6.24 -9.95 -8.84
C GLU A 12 -6.80 -9.33 -7.55
N LEU A 13 -8.13 -9.36 -7.35
CA LEU A 13 -8.75 -8.92 -6.09
C LEU A 13 -8.34 -9.81 -4.90
N ALA A 14 -8.21 -11.12 -5.12
CA ALA A 14 -7.80 -12.06 -4.08
C ALA A 14 -6.37 -11.82 -3.58
N TRP A 15 -5.50 -11.16 -4.35
CA TRP A 15 -4.16 -10.78 -3.88
C TRP A 15 -4.23 -9.78 -2.72
N ARG A 16 -5.16 -8.82 -2.76
CA ARG A 16 -5.39 -7.88 -1.65
C ARG A 16 -5.75 -8.64 -0.38
N ASP A 17 -6.70 -9.57 -0.45
CA ASP A 17 -7.10 -10.38 0.70
C ASP A 17 -5.94 -11.24 1.23
N TYR A 18 -5.17 -11.88 0.34
CA TYR A 18 -4.01 -12.66 0.74
C TYR A 18 -3.00 -11.83 1.53
N TRP A 19 -2.67 -10.63 1.06
CA TRP A 19 -1.76 -9.74 1.76
C TRP A 19 -2.28 -9.28 3.12
N GLN A 20 -3.57 -8.98 3.22
CA GLN A 20 -4.20 -8.67 4.50
C GLN A 20 -4.18 -9.86 5.47
N GLN A 21 -4.41 -11.08 5.00
CA GLN A 21 -4.28 -12.29 5.84
C GLN A 21 -2.84 -12.51 6.32
N VAL A 22 -1.83 -12.20 5.50
CA VAL A 22 -0.43 -12.21 5.93
C VAL A 22 -0.19 -11.14 6.99
N TRP A 23 -0.69 -9.92 6.81
CA TRP A 23 -0.55 -8.86 7.81
C TRP A 23 -1.19 -9.23 9.14
N LEU A 24 -2.42 -9.75 9.13
CA LEU A 24 -3.09 -10.24 10.34
C LEU A 24 -2.27 -11.31 11.06
N ALA A 25 -1.67 -12.24 10.33
CA ALA A 25 -0.88 -13.33 10.91
C ALA A 25 0.51 -12.91 11.40
N LYS A 26 1.08 -11.83 10.85
CA LYS A 26 2.47 -11.42 11.10
C LYS A 26 2.60 -10.13 11.90
N GLY A 27 1.53 -9.33 12.00
CA GLY A 27 1.53 -8.05 12.68
C GLY A 27 2.64 -7.14 12.17
N GLU A 28 3.36 -6.50 13.09
CA GLU A 28 4.47 -5.58 12.79
C GLU A 28 5.64 -6.22 12.04
N ALA A 29 5.76 -7.56 12.00
CA ALA A 29 6.84 -8.23 11.29
C ALA A 29 6.81 -7.99 9.76
N ILE A 30 5.69 -7.48 9.20
CA ILE A 30 5.63 -7.07 7.80
C ILE A 30 6.53 -5.86 7.50
N HIS A 31 6.97 -5.12 8.52
CA HIS A 31 7.87 -3.96 8.38
C HIS A 31 9.36 -4.36 8.38
N THR A 32 9.65 -5.66 8.51
CA THR A 32 11.00 -6.25 8.54
C THR A 32 11.11 -7.35 7.50
N ASP A 33 12.32 -7.87 7.29
CA ASP A 33 12.56 -9.00 6.41
C ASP A 33 11.88 -10.27 6.91
N LEU A 34 10.73 -10.63 6.30
CA LEU A 34 9.82 -11.60 6.90
C LEU A 34 10.36 -13.04 6.86
N LYS A 35 11.00 -13.43 5.76
CA LYS A 35 11.45 -14.81 5.53
C LYS A 35 12.96 -14.98 5.67
N GLN A 36 13.71 -14.05 5.10
CA GLN A 36 15.17 -14.05 5.10
C GLN A 36 15.66 -12.62 4.89
N GLU A 37 16.85 -12.31 5.41
CA GLU A 37 17.48 -11.00 5.30
C GLU A 37 17.65 -10.57 3.83
N GLN A 38 17.39 -9.30 3.52
CA GLN A 38 17.69 -8.74 2.22
C GLN A 38 19.20 -8.73 2.02
N TRP A 39 19.66 -9.33 0.94
CA TRP A 39 21.08 -9.35 0.61
C TRP A 39 21.31 -9.16 -0.89
N PRO A 40 22.24 -8.32 -1.37
CA PRO A 40 23.01 -7.36 -0.58
C PRO A 40 22.19 -6.09 -0.30
N VAL A 41 22.57 -5.39 0.77
CA VAL A 41 22.07 -4.05 1.11
C VAL A 41 23.28 -3.16 1.37
N SER A 42 23.38 -2.05 0.65
CA SER A 42 24.44 -1.05 0.82
C SER A 42 23.97 0.19 1.57
N ASN A 43 22.66 0.42 1.63
CA ASN A 43 22.07 1.61 2.23
C ASN A 43 20.58 1.39 2.60
N ASN A 44 20.05 2.28 3.46
CA ASN A 44 18.64 2.31 3.87
C ASN A 44 17.89 3.52 3.29
N GLN A 45 18.33 4.01 2.14
CA GLN A 45 17.81 5.20 1.46
C GLN A 45 17.11 4.80 0.16
N ILE A 46 16.65 5.78 -0.62
CA ILE A 46 16.11 5.55 -1.96
C ILE A 46 17.07 6.12 -3.01
N PRO A 47 17.29 5.45 -4.17
CA PRO A 47 18.15 6.01 -5.20
C PRO A 47 17.62 7.35 -5.71
N LYS A 48 18.50 8.34 -5.81
CA LYS A 48 18.16 9.69 -6.27
C LYS A 48 17.49 9.68 -7.65
N ALA A 49 17.99 8.83 -8.56
CA ALA A 49 17.43 8.69 -9.90
C ALA A 49 15.96 8.21 -9.92
N ILE A 50 15.52 7.48 -8.90
CA ILE A 50 14.11 7.08 -8.77
C ILE A 50 13.27 8.26 -8.27
N VAL A 51 13.78 9.04 -7.31
CA VAL A 51 13.07 10.24 -6.82
C VAL A 51 12.97 11.33 -7.89
N GLU A 52 13.95 11.42 -8.78
CA GLU A 52 14.02 12.47 -9.81
C GLU A 52 13.49 12.02 -11.18
N ALA A 53 13.02 10.77 -11.31
CA ALA A 53 12.63 10.17 -12.59
C ALA A 53 13.71 10.37 -13.67
N SER A 54 14.94 9.97 -13.33
CA SER A 54 16.16 10.19 -14.12
C SER A 54 17.02 8.92 -14.19
N THR A 55 16.38 7.74 -14.22
CA THR A 55 17.07 6.46 -14.38
C THR A 55 17.74 6.30 -15.74
N GLY A 56 17.29 7.05 -16.75
CA GLY A 56 17.71 6.89 -18.14
C GLY A 56 16.95 5.78 -18.87
N ILE A 57 15.95 5.17 -18.23
CA ILE A 57 15.01 4.24 -18.86
C ILE A 57 13.69 4.98 -19.05
N GLU A 58 13.40 5.36 -20.28
CA GLU A 58 12.36 6.34 -20.64
C GLU A 58 11.00 5.98 -20.05
N VAL A 59 10.60 4.71 -20.15
CA VAL A 59 9.31 4.22 -19.65
C VAL A 59 9.27 4.08 -18.12
N VAL A 60 10.40 3.83 -17.46
CA VAL A 60 10.48 3.84 -15.99
C VAL A 60 10.34 5.27 -15.49
N ASP A 61 11.08 6.20 -16.09
CA ASP A 61 11.02 7.62 -15.76
C ASP A 61 9.63 8.19 -16.02
N ALA A 62 8.99 7.82 -17.14
CA ALA A 62 7.61 8.19 -17.42
C ALA A 62 6.63 7.62 -16.38
N GLY A 63 6.77 6.35 -15.98
CA GLY A 63 5.93 5.74 -14.95
C GLY A 63 6.08 6.37 -13.56
N ILE A 64 7.28 6.85 -13.22
CA ILE A 64 7.51 7.61 -11.98
C ILE A 64 6.83 8.98 -12.05
N ARG A 65 6.94 9.69 -13.19
CA ARG A 65 6.22 10.96 -13.39
C ARG A 65 4.70 10.77 -13.34
N GLU A 66 4.19 9.71 -13.97
CA GLU A 66 2.77 9.35 -13.90
C GLU A 66 2.31 9.09 -12.46
N LEU A 67 3.12 8.40 -11.64
CA LEU A 67 2.85 8.23 -10.21
C LEU A 67 2.75 9.59 -9.50
N TYR A 68 3.66 10.52 -9.78
CA TYR A 68 3.61 11.84 -9.17
C TYR A 68 2.40 12.65 -9.63
N ASP A 69 2.01 12.54 -10.90
CA ASP A 69 0.93 13.31 -11.51
C ASP A 69 -0.46 12.75 -11.16
N THR A 70 -0.60 11.44 -11.07
CA THR A 70 -1.91 10.77 -10.90
C THR A 70 -2.09 10.10 -9.55
N GLY A 71 -0.99 9.76 -8.88
CA GLY A 71 -0.99 8.92 -7.68
C GLY A 71 -1.27 7.43 -7.97
N TYR A 72 -1.09 6.99 -9.22
CA TYR A 72 -1.17 5.60 -9.63
C TYR A 72 0.09 5.15 -10.37
N MET A 73 0.44 3.88 -10.22
CA MET A 73 1.51 3.26 -11.01
C MET A 73 1.09 1.85 -11.42
N HIS A 74 1.21 1.50 -12.70
CA HIS A 74 0.87 0.16 -13.16
C HIS A 74 1.66 -0.93 -12.41
N ASN A 75 1.02 -2.06 -12.07
CA ASN A 75 1.61 -3.10 -11.22
C ASN A 75 2.99 -3.62 -11.71
N HIS A 76 3.14 -3.88 -13.02
CA HIS A 76 4.46 -4.23 -13.58
C HIS A 76 5.52 -3.15 -13.34
N MET A 77 5.15 -1.88 -13.45
CA MET A 77 6.09 -0.79 -13.20
C MET A 77 6.48 -0.72 -11.72
N ARG A 78 5.53 -0.96 -10.81
CA ARG A 78 5.82 -1.08 -9.37
C ARG A 78 6.89 -2.16 -9.11
N MET A 79 6.74 -3.33 -9.74
CA MET A 79 7.73 -4.41 -9.66
C MET A 79 9.09 -4.02 -10.23
N TYR A 80 9.12 -3.30 -11.35
CA TYR A 80 10.37 -2.91 -12.00
C TYR A 80 11.13 -1.86 -11.20
N VAL A 81 10.44 -0.83 -10.72
CA VAL A 81 11.02 0.17 -9.82
C VAL A 81 11.54 -0.49 -8.54
N ALA A 82 10.78 -1.45 -7.97
CA ALA A 82 11.24 -2.21 -6.81
C ALA A 82 12.51 -3.03 -7.10
N ALA A 83 12.58 -3.69 -8.27
CA ALA A 83 13.77 -4.45 -8.66
C ALA A 83 14.99 -3.55 -8.87
N ILE A 84 14.81 -2.38 -9.49
CA ILE A 84 15.88 -1.39 -9.68
C ILE A 84 16.41 -0.92 -8.32
N CYS A 85 15.53 -0.58 -7.38
CA CYS A 85 15.93 -0.12 -6.05
C CYS A 85 16.63 -1.22 -5.24
N CYS A 86 16.00 -2.39 -5.10
CA CYS A 86 16.45 -3.42 -4.18
C CYS A 86 17.61 -4.24 -4.75
N ASN A 87 17.55 -4.57 -6.04
CA ASN A 87 18.38 -5.63 -6.61
C ASN A 87 19.49 -5.10 -7.54
N LEU A 88 19.47 -3.81 -7.90
CA LEU A 88 20.56 -3.15 -8.65
C LEU A 88 21.21 -2.00 -7.87
N ALA A 89 20.41 -1.19 -7.17
CA ALA A 89 20.91 -0.12 -6.31
C ALA A 89 21.25 -0.58 -4.88
N HIS A 90 20.89 -1.82 -4.53
CA HIS A 90 21.12 -2.42 -3.20
C HIS A 90 20.55 -1.57 -2.04
N SER A 91 19.45 -0.88 -2.29
CA SER A 91 18.71 -0.17 -1.25
C SER A 91 17.83 -1.15 -0.47
N HIS A 92 17.80 -1.04 0.86
CA HIS A 92 16.86 -1.84 1.65
C HIS A 92 15.41 -1.52 1.25
N TRP A 93 14.58 -2.53 1.04
CA TRP A 93 13.25 -2.43 0.42
C TRP A 93 12.30 -1.47 1.15
N LEU A 94 12.42 -1.35 2.47
CA LEU A 94 11.48 -0.60 3.30
C LEU A 94 11.39 0.88 2.93
N THR A 95 12.52 1.55 2.70
CA THR A 95 12.55 2.98 2.37
C THR A 95 11.91 3.29 1.00
N PRO A 96 12.30 2.63 -0.10
CA PRO A 96 11.64 2.85 -1.39
C PRO A 96 10.20 2.32 -1.43
N ALA A 97 9.85 1.29 -0.64
CA ALA A 97 8.45 0.90 -0.46
C ALA A 97 7.61 2.01 0.19
N ARG A 98 8.15 2.67 1.23
CA ARG A 98 7.50 3.83 1.87
C ARG A 98 7.39 5.02 0.92
N TRP A 99 8.40 5.26 0.09
CA TRP A 99 8.33 6.29 -0.96
C TRP A 99 7.16 6.03 -1.91
N MET A 100 7.05 4.81 -2.45
CA MET A 100 5.97 4.47 -3.38
C MET A 100 4.61 4.57 -2.69
N TYR A 101 4.45 3.96 -1.51
CA TYR A 101 3.23 4.04 -0.71
C TYR A 101 2.78 5.48 -0.49
N ALA A 102 3.72 6.38 -0.18
CA ALA A 102 3.40 7.78 0.08
C ALA A 102 2.81 8.53 -1.13
N HIS A 103 2.98 8.02 -2.36
CA HIS A 103 2.42 8.64 -3.56
C HIS A 103 1.13 7.97 -4.06
N LEU A 104 0.78 6.79 -3.53
CA LEU A 104 -0.32 5.98 -4.06
C LEU A 104 -1.67 6.40 -3.48
N LEU A 105 -2.64 6.68 -4.36
CA LEU A 105 -4.05 6.83 -3.95
C LEU A 105 -4.68 5.50 -3.55
N ASP A 106 -4.21 4.40 -4.15
CA ASP A 106 -4.58 3.02 -3.81
C ASP A 106 -3.62 2.38 -2.79
N GLY A 107 -2.91 3.21 -2.01
CA GLY A 107 -1.87 2.78 -1.10
C GLY A 107 -2.39 1.90 0.03
N ASP A 108 -2.10 0.60 -0.04
CA ASP A 108 -2.31 -0.36 1.04
C ASP A 108 -0.97 -0.84 1.61
N ILE A 109 -0.82 -0.79 2.94
CA ILE A 109 0.43 -1.14 3.62
C ILE A 109 0.84 -2.58 3.34
N ALA A 110 -0.08 -3.54 3.51
CA ALA A 110 0.23 -4.95 3.34
C ALA A 110 0.58 -5.27 1.89
N SER A 111 -0.28 -4.85 0.96
CA SER A 111 -0.10 -5.11 -0.47
C SER A 111 1.19 -4.49 -1.00
N ASN A 112 1.51 -3.26 -0.59
CA ASN A 112 2.76 -2.61 -0.99
C ASN A 112 3.98 -3.32 -0.37
N GLN A 113 4.08 -3.38 0.96
CA GLN A 113 5.29 -3.86 1.62
C GLN A 113 5.60 -5.33 1.27
N LEU A 114 4.59 -6.20 1.26
CA LEU A 114 4.81 -7.63 0.97
C LEU A 114 5.15 -7.86 -0.51
N SER A 115 4.65 -7.02 -1.43
CA SER A 115 5.07 -7.06 -2.84
C SER A 115 6.52 -6.61 -3.02
N TRP A 116 6.94 -5.55 -2.32
CA TRP A 116 8.34 -5.11 -2.30
C TRP A 116 9.28 -6.17 -1.73
N GLN A 117 8.88 -6.84 -0.64
CA GLN A 117 9.61 -7.96 -0.09
C GLN A 117 9.68 -9.17 -1.04
N TRP A 118 8.60 -9.43 -1.80
CA TRP A 118 8.61 -10.49 -2.81
C TRP A 118 9.66 -10.22 -3.90
N VAL A 119 9.75 -8.97 -4.37
CA VAL A 119 10.75 -8.53 -5.37
C VAL A 119 12.17 -8.57 -4.80
N ALA A 120 12.36 -8.10 -3.57
CA ALA A 120 13.65 -8.09 -2.86
C ALA A 120 14.13 -9.49 -2.44
N GLY A 121 13.26 -10.50 -2.52
CA GLY A 121 13.58 -11.86 -2.09
C GLY A 121 13.46 -12.11 -0.59
N THR A 122 12.85 -11.19 0.17
CA THR A 122 12.68 -11.30 1.63
C THR A 122 11.32 -11.88 2.04
N PHE A 123 10.41 -12.05 1.08
CA PHE A 123 9.17 -12.84 1.21
C PHE A 123 9.15 -14.09 0.30
N SER A 124 10.14 -14.23 -0.59
CA SER A 124 10.23 -15.30 -1.58
C SER A 124 11.57 -16.05 -1.48
N ASN A 125 11.76 -17.14 -2.26
CA ASN A 125 13.04 -17.85 -2.29
C ASN A 125 14.07 -17.22 -3.24
N LYS A 126 13.61 -16.35 -4.16
CA LYS A 126 14.42 -15.79 -5.23
C LYS A 126 14.01 -14.35 -5.47
N LYS A 127 15.00 -13.50 -5.68
CA LYS A 127 14.78 -12.11 -6.10
C LYS A 127 14.22 -12.04 -7.52
N TYR A 128 13.54 -10.94 -7.81
CA TYR A 128 13.07 -10.61 -9.14
C TYR A 128 13.92 -9.49 -9.76
N TYR A 129 14.39 -9.66 -11.00
CA TYR A 129 15.07 -8.61 -11.74
C TYR A 129 14.19 -8.07 -12.87
N ALA A 130 14.16 -6.75 -13.02
CA ALA A 130 13.61 -6.11 -14.21
C ALA A 130 14.60 -6.28 -15.37
N ASN A 131 14.12 -6.53 -16.57
CA ASN A 131 14.95 -6.57 -17.78
C ASN A 131 14.31 -5.74 -18.88
N GLN A 132 15.15 -5.22 -19.79
CA GLN A 132 14.71 -4.30 -20.83
C GLN A 132 13.69 -4.93 -21.80
N GLU A 133 13.82 -6.23 -22.09
CA GLU A 133 12.89 -6.94 -22.98
C GLU A 133 11.46 -6.96 -22.43
N ASN A 134 11.28 -7.29 -21.15
CA ASN A 134 9.99 -7.28 -20.49
C ASN A 134 9.40 -5.87 -20.45
N ILE A 135 10.23 -4.87 -20.12
CA ILE A 135 9.82 -3.47 -20.15
C ILE A 135 9.29 -3.09 -21.54
N ASN A 136 10.05 -3.38 -22.60
CA ASN A 136 9.66 -3.13 -23.99
C ASN A 136 8.36 -3.87 -24.36
N ARG A 137 8.20 -5.12 -23.91
CA ARG A 137 7.01 -5.94 -24.18
C ARG A 137 5.75 -5.40 -23.51
N PHE A 138 5.81 -5.06 -22.23
CA PHE A 138 4.63 -4.69 -21.44
C PHE A 138 4.26 -3.21 -21.55
N PHE A 139 5.21 -2.35 -21.93
CA PHE A 139 5.01 -0.91 -22.09
C PHE A 139 5.18 -0.44 -23.55
N TYR A 140 5.21 -1.39 -24.49
CA TYR A 140 5.26 -1.13 -25.94
C TYR A 140 6.40 -0.20 -26.39
N SER A 141 7.53 -0.21 -25.69
CA SER A 141 8.72 0.57 -26.03
C SER A 141 9.76 -0.28 -26.77
N ARG A 142 10.82 0.37 -27.27
CA ARG A 142 11.90 -0.28 -28.02
C ARG A 142 13.28 0.20 -27.58
N GLN A 143 13.38 0.76 -26.37
CA GLN A 143 14.64 1.30 -25.86
C GLN A 143 15.67 0.18 -25.72
N ARG A 144 16.92 0.52 -26.03
CA ARG A 144 18.10 -0.36 -26.00
C ARG A 144 19.25 0.34 -25.28
N ASP A 145 20.32 -0.39 -25.05
CA ASP A 145 21.58 0.13 -24.49
C ASP A 145 21.41 0.76 -23.09
N THR A 146 20.44 0.27 -22.32
CA THR A 146 20.24 0.64 -20.91
C THR A 146 21.01 -0.32 -20.00
N PHE A 147 21.16 0.03 -18.73
CA PHE A 147 21.72 -0.90 -17.74
C PHE A 147 20.83 -2.14 -17.49
N LEU A 148 19.62 -2.20 -18.03
CA LEU A 148 18.75 -3.38 -17.99
C LEU A 148 18.79 -4.21 -19.28
N ASP A 149 19.48 -3.74 -20.33
CA ASP A 149 19.58 -4.42 -21.63
C ASP A 149 20.76 -5.40 -21.63
N VAL A 150 20.72 -6.33 -20.69
CA VAL A 150 21.72 -7.40 -20.51
C VAL A 150 21.03 -8.76 -20.38
N PRO A 151 21.71 -9.87 -20.73
CA PRO A 151 21.22 -11.21 -20.45
C PRO A 151 20.87 -11.42 -18.96
N TYR A 152 19.78 -12.13 -18.70
CA TYR A 152 19.19 -12.23 -17.37
C TYR A 152 20.12 -12.87 -16.33
N GLU A 153 20.98 -13.79 -16.75
CA GLU A 153 21.97 -14.46 -15.92
C GLU A 153 23.03 -13.52 -15.33
N TYR A 154 23.24 -12.34 -15.92
CA TYR A 154 24.26 -11.39 -15.45
C TYR A 154 23.79 -10.52 -14.29
N PHE A 155 22.48 -10.33 -14.10
CA PHE A 155 21.96 -9.41 -13.07
C PHE A 155 22.48 -9.69 -11.66
N GLY A 156 22.68 -10.96 -11.30
CA GLY A 156 23.20 -11.33 -9.96
C GLY A 156 24.65 -10.97 -9.70
N GLN A 157 25.39 -10.53 -10.74
CA GLN A 157 26.82 -10.22 -10.69
C GLN A 157 27.12 -8.78 -11.07
N MET A 158 26.09 -7.99 -11.41
CA MET A 158 26.26 -6.61 -11.81
C MET A 158 26.73 -5.74 -10.64
N GLU A 159 27.66 -4.83 -10.92
CA GLU A 159 27.89 -3.69 -10.05
C GLU A 159 26.70 -2.73 -10.13
N THR A 160 26.50 -1.93 -9.08
CA THR A 160 25.47 -0.89 -9.07
C THR A 160 25.74 0.12 -10.20
N PRO A 161 24.80 0.29 -11.15
CA PRO A 161 24.92 1.28 -12.21
C PRO A 161 25.20 2.69 -11.68
N GLU A 162 26.03 3.46 -12.38
CA GLU A 162 26.50 4.79 -11.91
C GLU A 162 25.33 5.72 -11.54
N VAL A 163 24.29 5.75 -12.37
CA VAL A 163 23.06 6.55 -12.16
C VAL A 163 22.31 6.19 -10.87
N LEU A 164 22.54 5.01 -10.30
CA LEU A 164 21.88 4.51 -9.08
C LEU A 164 22.74 4.62 -7.83
N LYS A 165 23.99 5.11 -7.91
CA LYS A 165 24.91 5.19 -6.76
C LYS A 165 24.55 6.31 -5.78
N GLU A 166 23.99 7.40 -6.26
CA GLU A 166 23.52 8.50 -5.41
C GLU A 166 22.19 8.14 -4.74
N ASN A 167 22.10 8.36 -3.43
CA ASN A 167 20.91 8.07 -2.63
C ASN A 167 20.35 9.33 -1.96
N ARG A 168 19.06 9.29 -1.60
CA ARG A 168 18.38 10.33 -0.83
C ARG A 168 17.62 9.75 0.35
N ALA A 169 17.65 10.46 1.47
CA ALA A 169 16.72 10.19 2.56
C ALA A 169 15.30 10.47 2.10
N LEU A 170 14.37 9.59 2.47
CA LEU A 170 12.95 9.80 2.21
C LEU A 170 12.46 11.00 3.03
N LYS A 171 11.83 11.95 2.36
CA LYS A 171 11.12 13.08 2.96
C LYS A 171 9.75 13.15 2.32
N VAL A 172 8.71 13.02 3.14
CA VAL A 172 7.32 13.14 2.71
C VAL A 172 6.74 14.32 3.47
N ALA A 173 6.32 15.35 2.73
CA ALA A 173 5.66 16.51 3.30
C ALA A 173 4.15 16.35 3.15
N PHE A 174 3.44 16.60 4.25
CA PHE A 174 1.98 16.53 4.30
C PHE A 174 1.45 17.51 5.31
N ASN A 175 0.20 17.94 5.13
CA ASN A 175 -0.54 18.71 6.10
C ASN A 175 -1.89 18.04 6.32
N LEU A 176 -2.17 17.68 7.58
CA LEU A 176 -3.51 17.24 7.94
C LEU A 176 -4.49 18.42 7.87
N PRO A 177 -5.73 18.20 7.41
CA PRO A 177 -6.73 19.25 7.36
C PRO A 177 -7.01 19.82 8.75
N GLN A 178 -7.21 21.13 8.84
CA GLN A 178 -7.58 21.79 10.08
C GLN A 178 -9.11 21.96 10.11
N PRO A 179 -9.84 21.25 10.97
CA PRO A 179 -11.29 21.36 11.01
C PRO A 179 -11.69 22.78 11.44
N SER A 180 -12.59 23.41 10.67
CA SER A 180 -13.04 24.79 10.92
C SER A 180 -13.92 24.91 12.16
N LYS A 181 -14.48 23.79 12.64
CA LYS A 181 -15.32 23.68 13.84
C LYS A 181 -14.99 22.37 14.56
N PRO A 182 -15.06 22.33 15.90
CA PRO A 182 -14.99 21.08 16.64
C PRO A 182 -16.13 20.13 16.24
N VAL A 183 -15.89 18.83 16.38
CA VAL A 183 -16.95 17.83 16.23
C VAL A 183 -18.07 18.07 17.24
N THR A 184 -19.31 18.00 16.78
CA THR A 184 -20.49 18.05 17.64
C THR A 184 -20.87 16.64 18.04
N ILE A 185 -20.78 16.35 19.34
CA ILE A 185 -21.08 15.03 19.91
C ILE A 185 -22.57 14.94 20.27
N GLN A 186 -23.24 13.97 19.66
CA GLN A 186 -24.64 13.63 19.85
C GLN A 186 -24.77 12.40 20.74
N ASN A 187 -25.93 12.25 21.39
CA ASN A 187 -26.24 11.06 22.18
C ASN A 187 -26.70 9.88 21.29
N LYS A 188 -25.83 9.45 20.37
CA LYS A 188 -26.07 8.37 19.41
C LYS A 188 -24.86 7.44 19.33
N ASN A 189 -25.06 6.27 18.73
CA ASN A 189 -23.91 5.45 18.32
C ASN A 189 -23.10 6.22 17.27
N THR A 190 -21.77 6.08 17.34
CA THR A 190 -20.80 6.81 16.52
C THR A 190 -19.98 5.83 15.70
N LEU A 191 -20.04 5.97 14.38
CA LEU A 191 -19.17 5.28 13.44
C LEU A 191 -17.86 6.06 13.29
N ILE A 192 -16.75 5.38 13.55
CA ILE A 192 -15.40 5.91 13.34
C ILE A 192 -14.89 5.42 11.99
N TYR A 193 -14.83 6.37 11.05
CA TYR A 193 -14.14 6.24 9.78
C TYR A 193 -12.67 6.63 9.97
N ASN A 194 -11.80 6.07 9.14
CA ASN A 194 -10.38 6.42 9.15
C ASN A 194 -9.84 6.39 7.72
N TYR A 195 -8.56 6.71 7.56
CA TYR A 195 -7.90 6.77 6.25
C TYR A 195 -8.03 5.48 5.40
N TYR A 196 -8.18 4.30 6.04
CA TYR A 196 -8.30 3.00 5.36
C TYR A 196 -9.74 2.49 5.26
N ASN A 197 -10.71 3.19 5.84
CA ASN A 197 -12.12 2.83 5.81
C ASN A 197 -12.97 4.08 5.56
N LEU A 198 -13.26 4.32 4.28
CA LEU A 198 -14.08 5.42 3.75
C LEU A 198 -15.23 4.88 2.89
N ASP A 199 -15.92 3.87 3.42
CA ASP A 199 -17.04 3.21 2.74
C ASP A 199 -18.34 4.01 2.91
N PRO A 200 -18.88 4.64 1.84
CA PRO A 200 -20.09 5.46 1.92
C PRO A 200 -21.36 4.64 2.17
N ASP A 201 -21.31 3.32 2.00
CA ASP A 201 -22.47 2.45 2.18
C ASP A 201 -22.53 1.84 3.61
N TRP A 202 -21.48 2.00 4.41
CA TRP A 202 -21.43 1.52 5.80
C TRP A 202 -22.48 2.23 6.66
N HIS A 203 -23.53 1.49 7.05
CA HIS A 203 -24.71 1.98 7.79
C HIS A 203 -25.33 3.25 7.18
N ARG A 204 -25.38 3.34 5.85
CA ARG A 204 -25.83 4.53 5.12
C ARG A 204 -27.23 5.01 5.51
N GLU A 205 -28.17 4.07 5.63
CA GLU A 205 -29.59 4.35 5.89
C GLU A 205 -29.94 4.41 7.38
N GLU A 206 -28.95 4.24 8.25
CA GLU A 206 -29.14 4.18 9.70
C GLU A 206 -28.74 5.51 10.38
N ASP A 207 -29.39 5.82 11.51
CA ASP A 207 -29.16 7.06 12.26
C ASP A 207 -27.93 6.95 13.17
N PHE A 208 -26.76 7.12 12.58
CA PHE A 208 -25.48 7.18 13.28
C PHE A 208 -24.83 8.57 13.21
N GLN A 209 -24.11 8.91 14.26
CA GLN A 209 -23.09 9.96 14.17
C GLN A 209 -21.89 9.41 13.40
N ARG A 210 -21.32 10.17 12.46
CA ARG A 210 -20.17 9.74 11.66
C ARG A 210 -18.99 10.68 11.88
N ILE A 211 -17.85 10.11 12.28
CA ILE A 211 -16.60 10.87 12.48
C ILE A 211 -15.51 10.25 11.63
N LEU A 212 -14.88 11.06 10.76
CA LEU A 212 -13.61 10.73 10.13
C LEU A 212 -12.48 11.11 11.09
N LEU A 213 -11.78 10.11 11.60
CA LEU A 213 -10.63 10.24 12.46
C LEU A 213 -9.33 10.21 11.63
N LEU A 214 -8.53 11.28 11.73
CA LEU A 214 -7.16 11.33 11.22
C LEU A 214 -6.20 11.51 12.39
N GLU A 215 -5.44 10.46 12.72
CA GLU A 215 -4.50 10.44 13.84
C GLU A 215 -3.11 10.93 13.39
N PRO A 216 -2.59 12.06 13.90
CA PRO A 216 -1.25 12.53 13.54
C PRO A 216 -0.16 11.46 13.68
N SER A 217 -0.19 10.67 14.76
CA SER A 217 0.75 9.57 15.00
C SER A 217 0.78 8.52 13.87
N LEU A 218 -0.37 8.24 13.26
CA LEU A 218 -0.49 7.32 12.13
C LEU A 218 0.22 7.86 10.89
N PHE A 219 0.01 9.13 10.57
CA PHE A 219 0.63 9.79 9.42
C PHE A 219 2.13 10.08 9.65
N GLU A 220 2.59 10.18 10.89
CA GLU A 220 4.02 10.19 11.21
C GLU A 220 4.66 8.83 10.96
N LYS A 221 3.99 7.72 11.34
CA LYS A 221 4.48 6.35 11.12
C LYS A 221 4.42 5.94 9.64
N PHE A 222 3.35 6.33 8.94
CA PHE A 222 3.08 5.99 7.54
C PHE A 222 2.70 7.24 6.74
N PRO A 223 3.67 8.12 6.44
CA PRO A 223 3.37 9.39 5.78
C PRO A 223 2.92 9.17 4.34
N VAL A 224 1.95 9.98 3.92
CA VAL A 224 1.46 10.07 2.54
C VAL A 224 1.54 11.51 2.06
N HIS A 225 1.69 11.72 0.75
CA HIS A 225 1.71 13.07 0.19
C HIS A 225 0.33 13.72 0.27
N GLN A 226 0.31 15.05 0.21
CA GLN A 226 -0.91 15.85 0.28
C GLN A 226 -2.00 15.36 -0.68
N LYS A 227 -1.64 14.95 -1.89
CA LYS A 227 -2.60 14.42 -2.88
C LYS A 227 -3.41 13.22 -2.36
N CYS A 228 -2.79 12.32 -1.58
CA CYS A 228 -3.48 11.17 -1.01
C CYS A 228 -4.45 11.59 0.09
N ILE A 229 -4.07 12.59 0.90
CA ILE A 229 -4.97 13.19 1.91
C ILE A 229 -6.16 13.85 1.22
N ASP A 230 -5.90 14.68 0.19
CA ASP A 230 -6.94 15.39 -0.55
C ASP A 230 -7.92 14.41 -1.22
N PHE A 231 -7.41 13.31 -1.78
CA PHE A 231 -8.22 12.24 -2.33
C PHE A 231 -9.08 11.56 -1.27
N ALA A 232 -8.52 11.20 -0.11
CA ALA A 232 -9.27 10.63 1.00
C ALA A 232 -10.36 11.58 1.52
N MET A 233 -10.10 12.88 1.57
CA MET A 233 -11.11 13.88 1.93
C MET A 233 -12.24 13.94 0.88
N GLY A 234 -11.89 13.92 -0.41
CA GLY A 234 -12.90 13.88 -1.49
C GLY A 234 -13.75 12.59 -1.48
N LEU A 235 -13.20 11.46 -1.03
CA LEU A 235 -13.99 10.25 -0.78
C LEU A 235 -14.94 10.46 0.40
N ALA A 236 -14.45 11.05 1.50
CA ALA A 236 -15.25 11.32 2.69
C ALA A 236 -16.45 12.23 2.42
N ASP A 237 -16.37 13.14 1.46
CA ASP A 237 -17.49 13.99 1.04
C ASP A 237 -18.73 13.19 0.54
N ASN A 238 -18.55 11.92 0.20
CA ASN A 238 -19.65 11.02 -0.20
C ASN A 238 -20.34 10.35 1.00
N ILE A 239 -19.88 10.60 2.23
CA ILE A 239 -20.40 10.02 3.46
C ILE A 239 -21.34 11.03 4.14
N PRO A 240 -22.65 10.75 4.26
CA PRO A 240 -23.62 11.71 4.78
C PRO A 240 -23.30 12.17 6.21
N ASP A 241 -23.33 13.49 6.43
CA ASP A 241 -23.15 14.14 7.73
C ASP A 241 -21.82 13.81 8.45
N ILE A 242 -20.79 13.39 7.70
CA ILE A 242 -19.49 13.07 8.30
C ILE A 242 -18.81 14.32 8.85
N GLN A 243 -18.26 14.18 10.07
CA GLN A 243 -17.49 15.22 10.73
C GLN A 243 -16.02 14.84 10.78
N LEU A 244 -15.13 15.78 10.44
CA LEU A 244 -13.69 15.56 10.53
C LEU A 244 -13.20 15.79 11.97
N PHE A 245 -12.46 14.84 12.50
CA PHE A 245 -11.68 14.95 13.72
C PHE A 245 -10.21 14.66 13.45
N VAL A 246 -9.33 15.61 13.77
CA VAL A 246 -7.88 15.44 13.68
C VAL A 246 -7.30 15.43 15.09
N GLY A 247 -6.76 14.28 15.48
CA GLY A 247 -6.30 14.00 16.83
C GLY A 247 -6.22 12.49 17.05
N GLU A 248 -5.68 12.08 18.20
CA GLU A 248 -5.58 10.66 18.56
C GLU A 248 -6.94 10.08 18.96
N PHE A 249 -7.16 8.78 18.72
CA PHE A 249 -8.41 8.10 19.09
C PHE A 249 -8.78 8.30 20.56
N ASP A 250 -7.81 8.25 21.47
CA ASP A 250 -8.02 8.42 22.92
C ASP A 250 -8.71 9.74 23.30
N ALA A 251 -8.54 10.80 22.49
CA ALA A 251 -9.22 12.06 22.71
C ALA A 251 -10.74 11.96 22.50
N LEU A 252 -11.21 11.05 21.64
CA LEU A 252 -12.64 10.79 21.45
C LEU A 252 -13.27 10.07 22.65
N LEU A 253 -12.50 9.23 23.36
CA LEU A 253 -12.97 8.52 24.57
C LEU A 253 -13.31 9.46 25.73
N THR A 254 -12.78 10.70 25.70
CA THR A 254 -13.13 11.73 26.68
C THR A 254 -14.54 12.30 26.47
N GLN A 255 -15.13 12.08 25.29
CA GLN A 255 -16.39 12.69 24.87
C GLN A 255 -17.47 11.66 24.51
N ILE A 256 -17.06 10.47 24.06
CA ILE A 256 -17.94 9.39 23.61
C ILE A 256 -17.60 8.13 24.41
N SER A 257 -18.59 7.55 25.05
CA SER A 257 -18.38 6.28 25.77
C SER A 257 -18.03 5.14 24.79
N PRO A 258 -17.08 4.24 25.13
CA PRO A 258 -16.66 3.14 24.26
C PRO A 258 -17.82 2.28 23.73
N GLU A 259 -18.85 2.03 24.53
CA GLU A 259 -20.02 1.22 24.15
C GLU A 259 -20.87 1.83 23.03
N LYS A 260 -20.66 3.11 22.70
CA LYS A 260 -21.31 3.81 21.58
C LYS A 260 -20.40 3.94 20.36
N ILE A 261 -19.13 3.60 20.47
CA ILE A 261 -18.18 3.68 19.37
C ILE A 261 -18.22 2.39 18.58
N ILE A 262 -18.34 2.52 17.26
CA ILE A 262 -18.29 1.41 16.31
C ILE A 262 -17.22 1.71 15.27
N TYR A 263 -16.36 0.74 14.96
CA TYR A 263 -15.29 0.89 13.99
C TYR A 263 -15.04 -0.41 13.24
N LYS A 264 -14.59 -0.33 11.99
CA LYS A 264 -14.20 -1.53 11.23
C LYS A 264 -12.84 -2.07 11.71
N GLU A 265 -12.72 -3.40 11.70
CA GLU A 265 -11.50 -4.13 11.97
C GLU A 265 -10.41 -3.72 10.97
N HIS A 266 -9.26 -3.33 11.49
CA HIS A 266 -8.06 -3.02 10.71
C HIS A 266 -6.83 -3.25 11.59
N PRO A 267 -5.67 -3.68 11.06
CA PRO A 267 -4.53 -4.02 11.91
C PRO A 267 -3.92 -2.78 12.59
N LEU A 268 -4.21 -1.58 12.05
CA LEU A 268 -3.82 -0.30 12.65
C LEU A 268 -4.80 0.21 13.73
N ASN A 269 -5.97 -0.41 13.89
CA ASN A 269 -6.99 0.01 14.87
C ASN A 269 -6.83 -0.76 16.20
N GLY A 270 -5.67 -1.37 16.46
CA GLY A 270 -5.47 -2.25 17.61
C GLY A 270 -5.60 -1.56 18.98
N HIS A 271 -5.47 -0.22 19.02
CA HIS A 271 -5.68 0.60 20.21
C HIS A 271 -7.13 1.12 20.36
N TYR A 272 -7.99 0.93 19.36
CA TYR A 272 -9.37 1.43 19.43
C TYR A 272 -10.20 0.66 20.45
N GLN A 273 -11.10 1.37 21.13
CA GLN A 273 -12.01 0.81 22.12
C GLN A 273 -13.47 1.04 21.69
N GLY A 274 -14.25 -0.05 21.65
CA GLY A 274 -15.65 -0.02 21.25
C GLY A 274 -16.09 -1.31 20.56
N ILE A 275 -17.19 -1.24 19.83
CA ILE A 275 -17.73 -2.35 19.06
C ILE A 275 -16.97 -2.44 17.73
N GLN A 276 -16.17 -3.49 17.57
CA GLN A 276 -15.48 -3.75 16.31
C GLN A 276 -16.36 -4.55 15.36
N GLU A 277 -16.52 -4.04 14.14
CA GLU A 277 -17.18 -4.75 13.05
C GLU A 277 -16.16 -5.36 12.08
N PRO A 278 -16.46 -6.51 11.45
CA PRO A 278 -15.57 -7.10 10.48
C PRO A 278 -15.44 -6.19 9.24
N ARG A 279 -14.26 -6.13 8.64
CA ARG A 279 -14.09 -5.58 7.30
C ARG A 279 -14.59 -6.55 6.23
N GLU A 280 -14.80 -6.03 5.03
CA GLU A 280 -15.19 -6.86 3.89
C GLU A 280 -14.03 -7.66 3.31
N TRP A 281 -14.34 -8.93 3.02
CA TRP A 281 -13.46 -9.90 2.38
C TRP A 281 -14.10 -10.40 1.10
N LEU A 282 -13.27 -10.74 0.12
CA LEU A 282 -13.72 -11.34 -1.12
C LEU A 282 -14.32 -12.74 -0.88
N SER A 283 -13.84 -13.47 0.14
CA SER A 283 -14.33 -14.81 0.52
C SER A 283 -14.24 -15.02 2.04
N ASN A 284 -14.85 -16.09 2.55
CA ASN A 284 -14.76 -16.51 3.95
C ASN A 284 -13.43 -17.21 4.30
N VAL A 285 -12.47 -17.27 3.38
CA VAL A 285 -11.17 -17.91 3.61
C VAL A 285 -10.29 -17.01 4.47
N ILE A 286 -10.08 -17.44 5.72
CA ILE A 286 -9.23 -16.75 6.69
C ILE A 286 -7.99 -17.57 7.06
N GLY A 287 -7.00 -16.90 7.65
CA GLY A 287 -5.78 -17.49 8.18
C GLY A 287 -4.57 -17.38 7.25
N TYR A 288 -3.41 -17.75 7.79
CA TYR A 288 -2.13 -17.67 7.06
C TYR A 288 -1.94 -18.84 6.09
N TYR A 289 -1.53 -18.51 4.86
CA TYR A 289 -1.16 -19.49 3.84
C TYR A 289 0.29 -19.26 3.37
N PRO A 290 1.10 -20.33 3.21
CA PRO A 290 2.50 -20.20 2.77
C PRO A 290 2.69 -19.63 1.37
N SER A 291 1.63 -19.60 0.55
CA SER A 291 1.66 -19.02 -0.79
C SER A 291 0.28 -18.50 -1.20
N PHE A 292 0.28 -17.51 -2.09
CA PHE A 292 -0.95 -17.02 -2.71
C PHE A 292 -1.74 -18.14 -3.41
N PHE A 293 -1.09 -18.99 -4.20
CA PHE A 293 -1.81 -20.03 -4.94
C PHE A 293 -2.50 -21.06 -4.02
N SER A 294 -1.94 -21.33 -2.83
CA SER A 294 -2.62 -22.16 -1.83
C SER A 294 -3.86 -21.48 -1.24
N PHE A 295 -3.80 -20.16 -1.02
CA PHE A 295 -4.94 -19.34 -0.58
C PHE A 295 -6.00 -19.23 -1.68
N TRP A 296 -5.60 -18.88 -2.90
CA TRP A 296 -6.47 -18.75 -4.07
C TRP A 296 -7.22 -20.04 -4.38
N LYS A 297 -6.58 -21.21 -4.26
CA LYS A 297 -7.26 -22.50 -4.47
C LYS A 297 -8.46 -22.70 -3.53
N LYS A 298 -8.41 -22.15 -2.31
CA LYS A 298 -9.53 -22.18 -1.36
C LYS A 298 -10.59 -21.16 -1.75
N CYS A 299 -10.20 -19.92 -2.02
CA CYS A 299 -11.11 -18.84 -2.44
C CYS A 299 -11.88 -19.23 -3.71
N LYS A 300 -11.17 -19.73 -4.73
CA LYS A 300 -11.74 -20.20 -6.00
C LYS A 300 -12.83 -21.26 -5.79
N LYS A 301 -12.67 -22.17 -4.83
CA LYS A 301 -13.66 -23.21 -4.51
C LYS A 301 -14.93 -22.63 -3.87
N GLU A 302 -14.84 -21.48 -3.23
CA GLU A 302 -15.98 -20.80 -2.62
C GLU A 302 -16.69 -19.90 -3.63
N LEU A 303 -15.93 -19.10 -4.38
CA LEU A 303 -16.46 -18.03 -5.24
C LEU A 303 -16.95 -18.51 -6.61
N LEU A 304 -16.46 -19.64 -7.11
CA LEU A 304 -16.84 -20.17 -8.43
C LEU A 304 -17.75 -21.41 -8.34
N LYS A 305 -18.45 -21.58 -7.21
CA LYS A 305 -19.56 -22.53 -7.10
C LYS A 305 -20.84 -21.91 -7.63
#